data_AF-A0A7S2X4R5-F1
#
_entry.id   AF-A0A7S2X4R5-F1
#
_cell.length_a   1.000
_cell.length_b   1.000
_cell.length_c   1.000
_cell.angle_alpha   90.00
_cell.angle_beta   90.00
_cell.angle_gamma   90.00
#
_symmetry.space_group_name_H-M   'P 1'
#
loop_
_entity.id
_entity.type
_entity.pdbx_description
1 polymer ?
#
loop_
_entity_poly.entity_id
_entity_poly.type
_entity_poly.pdbx_seq_one_letter_code
_entity_poly.pdbx_strand_id
1 'polypeptide(L)'
;ELLGTLDASEGDPNEEEELGRKRDETVKELEDLEILCGPLLEILRDEEQLQTLINEENFNQEYLFNEMGINSEASEAFYRYGKFNYECGNYQDVIYIMLYYRELAPES
;
A
#
# COMPACT_ATOMS: atom_id res chain seq x y z
N GLU A 1 -25.56 -41.42 -7.64
CA GLU A 1 -25.28 -40.31 -6.72
C GLU A 1 -24.04 -40.67 -5.92
N LEU A 2 -22.95 -39.92 -6.07
CA LEU A 2 -21.78 -40.04 -5.21
C LEU A 2 -21.23 -38.63 -4.98
N LEU A 3 -22.04 -37.79 -4.33
CA LEU A 3 -21.53 -36.62 -3.64
C LEU A 3 -20.78 -37.19 -2.42
N GLY A 4 -19.48 -37.42 -2.60
CA GLY A 4 -18.59 -37.63 -1.48
C GLY A 4 -18.75 -36.44 -0.55
N THR A 5 -19.21 -36.70 0.66
CA THR A 5 -19.18 -35.74 1.74
C THR A 5 -17.73 -35.33 1.90
N LEU A 6 -17.41 -34.09 1.50
CA LEU A 6 -16.21 -33.42 1.96
C LEU A 6 -16.36 -33.37 3.47
N ASP A 7 -15.77 -34.33 4.17
CA ASP A 7 -15.53 -34.22 5.59
C ASP A 7 -14.73 -32.94 5.76
N ALA A 8 -15.40 -31.90 6.27
CA ALA A 8 -14.72 -30.78 6.88
C ALA A 8 -13.95 -31.39 8.04
N SER A 9 -12.68 -31.75 7.81
CA SER A 9 -11.77 -32.01 8.91
C SER A 9 -11.79 -30.75 9.76
N GLU A 10 -12.30 -30.84 10.99
CA GLU A 10 -12.13 -29.79 11.98
C GLU A 10 -10.63 -29.46 12.01
N GLY A 11 -10.29 -28.23 11.60
CA GLY A 11 -8.90 -27.79 11.54
C GLY A 11 -8.26 -27.87 12.92
N ASP A 12 -6.94 -28.02 12.98
CA ASP A 12 -6.23 -27.94 14.25
C ASP A 12 -6.49 -26.53 14.85
N PRO A 13 -7.10 -26.42 16.04
CA PRO A 13 -7.42 -25.12 16.65
C PRO A 13 -6.16 -24.26 16.86
N ASN A 14 -4.99 -24.87 16.98
CA ASN A 14 -3.71 -24.17 17.06
C ASN A 14 -3.29 -23.55 15.71
N GLU A 15 -3.58 -24.24 14.60
CA GLU A 15 -3.37 -23.69 13.25
C GLU A 15 -4.34 -22.53 12.96
N GLU A 16 -5.59 -22.64 13.40
CA GLU A 16 -6.58 -21.57 13.26
C GLU A 16 -6.20 -20.32 14.06
N GLU A 17 -5.71 -20.48 15.29
CA GLU A 17 -5.22 -19.39 16.13
C GLU A 17 -3.97 -18.71 15.53
N GLU A 18 -3.00 -19.48 15.02
CA GLU A 18 -1.80 -18.94 14.38
C GLU A 18 -2.12 -18.18 13.07
N LEU A 19 -3.07 -18.69 12.27
CA LEU A 19 -3.54 -17.99 11.07
C LEU A 19 -4.27 -16.69 11.44
N GLY A 20 -5.09 -16.71 12.49
CA GLY A 20 -5.75 -15.54 13.03
C GLY A 20 -4.76 -14.47 13.48
N ARG A 21 -3.74 -14.84 14.27
CA ARG A 21 -2.70 -13.90 14.72
C ARG A 21 -1.93 -13.29 13.55
N LYS A 22 -1.51 -14.12 12.59
CA LYS A 22 -0.80 -13.63 11.39
C LYS A 22 -1.64 -12.65 10.59
N ARG A 23 -2.93 -12.93 10.42
CA ARG A 23 -3.86 -12.01 9.75
C ARG A 23 -3.90 -10.66 10.48
N ASP A 24 -4.06 -10.67 11.79
CA ASP A 24 -4.18 -9.44 12.57
C ASP A 24 -2.88 -8.61 12.55
N GLU A 25 -1.71 -9.27 12.63
CA GLU A 25 -0.39 -8.62 12.45
C GLU A 25 -0.25 -7.99 11.06
N THR A 26 -0.67 -8.72 10.03
CA THR A 26 -0.60 -8.32 8.62
C THR A 26 -1.52 -7.13 8.32
N VAL A 27 -2.76 -7.15 8.84
CA VAL A 27 -3.70 -6.04 8.70
C VAL A 27 -3.17 -4.79 9.42
N LYS A 28 -2.61 -4.96 10.62
CA LYS A 28 -2.03 -3.84 11.35
C LYS A 28 -0.85 -3.21 10.60
N GLU A 29 0.04 -4.01 10.02
CA GLU A 29 1.14 -3.48 9.19
C GLU A 29 0.59 -2.67 8.00
N LEU A 30 -0.47 -3.14 7.35
CA LEU A 30 -1.10 -2.42 6.26
C LEU A 30 -1.69 -1.07 6.72
N GLU A 31 -2.38 -1.05 7.85
CA GLU A 31 -2.95 0.19 8.43
C GLU A 31 -1.86 1.20 8.79
N ASP A 32 -0.77 0.73 9.43
CA ASP A 32 0.38 1.58 9.78
C ASP A 32 1.03 2.17 8.51
N LEU A 33 1.15 1.38 7.44
CA LEU A 33 1.67 1.84 6.14
C LEU A 33 0.74 2.86 5.48
N GLU A 34 -0.57 2.63 5.49
CA GLU A 34 -1.55 3.58 4.94
C GLU A 34 -1.46 4.94 5.64
N ILE A 35 -1.35 4.94 6.98
CA ILE A 35 -1.20 6.17 7.77
C ILE A 35 0.09 6.92 7.39
N LEU A 36 1.21 6.20 7.30
CA LEU A 36 2.52 6.81 7.02
C LEU A 36 2.59 7.43 5.62
N CYS A 37 1.98 6.80 4.61
CA CYS A 37 1.92 7.33 3.25
C CYS A 37 0.65 8.14 2.95
N GLY A 38 -0.20 8.38 3.94
CA GLY A 38 -1.48 9.10 3.82
C GLY A 38 -1.40 10.39 3.00
N PRO A 39 -0.43 11.29 3.25
CA PRO A 39 -0.28 12.52 2.47
C PRO A 39 -0.06 12.28 0.97
N LEU A 40 0.68 11.24 0.59
CA LEU A 40 0.88 10.88 -0.81
C LEU A 40 -0.40 10.28 -1.42
N LEU A 41 -1.12 9.46 -0.65
CA LEU A 41 -2.41 8.93 -1.08
C LEU A 41 -3.46 10.04 -1.25
N GLU A 42 -3.42 11.09 -0.43
CA GLU A 42 -4.28 12.27 -0.58
C GLU A 42 -3.98 13.02 -1.87
N ILE A 43 -2.70 13.26 -2.18
CA ILE A 43 -2.30 13.86 -3.47
C ILE A 43 -2.79 13.01 -4.64
N LEU A 44 -2.65 11.68 -4.56
CA LEU A 44 -3.11 10.78 -5.64
C LEU A 44 -4.64 10.81 -5.83
N ARG A 45 -5.40 11.05 -4.77
CA ARG A 45 -6.87 11.14 -4.81
C ARG A 45 -7.35 12.49 -5.32
N ASP A 46 -6.54 13.54 -5.18
CA ASP A 46 -6.81 14.87 -5.73
C ASP A 46 -6.15 15.04 -7.11
N GLU A 47 -6.90 14.67 -8.15
CA GLU A 47 -6.42 14.75 -9.54
C GLU A 47 -5.97 16.19 -9.92
N GLU A 48 -6.63 17.23 -9.40
CA GLU A 48 -6.27 18.63 -9.72
C GLU A 48 -4.92 19.00 -9.09
N GLN A 49 -4.74 18.68 -7.82
CA GLN A 49 -3.47 18.90 -7.12
C GLN A 49 -2.33 18.10 -7.79
N LEU A 50 -2.57 16.82 -8.09
CA LEU A 50 -1.59 15.96 -8.74
C LEU A 50 -1.17 16.49 -10.10
N GLN A 51 -2.13 16.89 -10.95
CA GLN A 51 -1.81 17.47 -12.25
C GLN A 51 -1.06 18.80 -12.12
N THR A 52 -1.37 19.60 -11.10
CA THR A 52 -0.62 20.85 -10.83
C THR A 52 0.83 20.55 -10.50
N LEU A 53 1.07 19.63 -9.55
CA LEU A 53 2.43 19.21 -9.17
C LEU A 53 3.21 18.61 -10.35
N ILE A 54 2.56 17.82 -11.21
CA ILE A 54 3.21 17.24 -12.41
C ILE A 54 3.56 18.34 -13.43
N ASN A 55 2.61 19.24 -13.74
CA ASN A 55 2.82 20.28 -14.74
C ASN A 55 3.89 21.29 -14.34
N GLU A 56 4.06 21.50 -13.03
CA GLU A 56 5.09 22.37 -12.46
C GLU A 56 6.41 21.64 -12.16
N GLU A 57 6.52 20.35 -12.49
CA GLU A 57 7.68 19.49 -12.16
C GLU A 57 7.97 19.38 -10.65
N ASN A 58 6.97 19.69 -9.82
CA ASN A 58 7.01 19.72 -8.36
C ASN A 58 6.64 18.37 -7.70
N PHE A 59 6.24 17.36 -8.47
CA PHE A 59 6.04 15.99 -7.96
C PHE A 59 7.38 15.24 -7.84
N ASN A 60 8.22 15.67 -6.91
CA ASN A 60 9.54 15.08 -6.64
C ASN A 60 9.85 15.13 -5.14
N GLN A 61 10.80 14.31 -4.66
CA GLN A 61 11.11 14.23 -3.22
C GLN A 61 11.54 15.57 -2.60
N GLU A 62 12.33 16.37 -3.32
CA GLU A 62 12.85 17.64 -2.81
C GLU A 62 11.72 18.64 -2.53
N TYR A 63 10.82 18.83 -3.50
CA TYR A 63 9.68 19.73 -3.35
C TYR A 63 8.70 19.23 -2.29
N LEU A 64 8.33 17.95 -2.35
CA LEU A 64 7.37 17.38 -1.40
C LEU A 64 7.89 17.45 0.05
N PHE A 65 9.20 17.31 0.26
CA PHE A 65 9.80 17.49 1.57
C PHE A 65 9.81 18.95 2.02
N ASN A 66 10.32 19.86 1.19
CA ASN A 66 10.52 21.25 1.58
C ASN A 66 9.21 22.04 1.71
N GLU A 67 8.27 21.83 0.79
CA GLU A 67 7.04 22.63 0.69
C GLU A 67 5.83 21.95 1.34
N MET A 68 5.78 20.61 1.31
CA MET A 68 4.64 19.84 1.83
C MET A 68 4.96 19.04 3.11
N GLY A 69 6.22 19.02 3.55
CA GLY A 69 6.64 18.29 4.75
C GLY A 69 6.56 16.77 4.63
N ILE A 70 6.45 16.24 3.40
CA ILE A 70 6.38 14.81 3.11
C ILE A 70 7.81 14.26 3.10
N ASN A 71 8.16 13.46 4.11
CA ASN A 71 9.49 12.92 4.29
C ASN A 71 9.73 11.61 3.53
N SER A 72 10.99 11.17 3.52
CA SER A 72 11.42 9.92 2.90
C SER A 72 10.70 8.69 3.44
N GLU A 73 10.29 8.72 4.71
CA GLU A 73 9.56 7.66 5.38
C GLU A 73 8.17 7.48 4.76
N ALA A 74 7.50 8.56 4.36
CA ALA A 74 6.24 8.49 3.63
C ALA A 74 6.43 7.87 2.24
N SER A 75 7.51 8.20 1.52
CA SER A 75 7.82 7.60 0.20
C SER A 75 8.12 6.10 0.30
N GLU A 76 8.88 5.68 1.31
CA GLU A 76 9.17 4.26 1.56
C GLU A 76 7.89 3.50 1.96
N ALA A 77 7.08 4.10 2.86
CA ALA A 77 5.78 3.53 3.23
C ALA A 77 4.85 3.40 2.02
N PHE A 78 4.87 4.36 1.10
CA PHE A 78 4.07 4.35 -0.12
C PHE A 78 4.43 3.17 -1.04
N TYR A 79 5.72 2.89 -1.22
CA TYR A 79 6.17 1.69 -1.95
C TYR A 79 5.73 0.41 -1.26
N ARG A 80 5.97 0.29 0.05
CA ARG A 80 5.59 -0.90 0.84
C ARG A 80 4.09 -1.13 0.84
N TYR A 81 3.30 -0.07 0.98
CA TYR A 81 1.84 -0.09 0.90
C TYR A 81 1.35 -0.61 -0.45
N GLY A 82 1.90 -0.08 -1.55
CA GLY A 82 1.57 -0.56 -2.90
C GLY A 82 1.98 -2.01 -3.12
N LYS A 83 3.17 -2.40 -2.66
CA LYS A 83 3.66 -3.79 -2.79
C LYS A 83 2.78 -4.76 -2.01
N PHE A 84 2.40 -4.41 -0.78
CA PHE A 84 1.52 -5.22 0.04
C PHE A 84 0.15 -5.41 -0.63
N ASN A 85 -0.44 -4.33 -1.12
CA ASN A 85 -1.71 -4.41 -1.86
C ASN A 85 -1.61 -5.30 -3.11
N TYR A 86 -0.47 -5.27 -3.81
CA TYR A 86 -0.21 -6.16 -4.94
C TYR A 86 -0.16 -7.62 -4.52
N GLU A 87 0.54 -7.92 -3.43
CA GLU A 87 0.66 -9.27 -2.86
C GLU A 87 -0.70 -9.80 -2.38
N CYS A 88 -1.60 -8.91 -1.91
CA CYS A 88 -2.98 -9.24 -1.57
C CYS A 88 -3.94 -9.35 -2.77
N GLY A 89 -3.50 -9.00 -3.99
CA GLY A 89 -4.31 -9.10 -5.22
C GLY A 89 -5.08 -7.84 -5.61
N ASN A 90 -4.84 -6.70 -4.94
CA ASN A 90 -5.48 -5.41 -5.21
C ASN A 90 -4.79 -4.69 -6.38
N TYR A 91 -4.77 -5.31 -7.56
CA TYR A 91 -3.91 -4.85 -8.67
C TYR A 91 -4.30 -3.49 -9.25
N GLN A 92 -5.59 -3.15 -9.28
CA GLN A 92 -6.06 -1.92 -9.95
C GLN A 92 -5.55 -0.66 -9.26
N ASP A 93 -5.60 -0.64 -7.92
CA ASP A 93 -5.22 0.53 -7.13
C ASP A 93 -3.69 0.70 -7.07
N VAL A 94 -2.95 -0.40 -7.17
CA VAL A 94 -1.49 -0.40 -7.09
C VAL A 94 -0.82 0.19 -8.34
N ILE A 95 -1.46 0.13 -9.51
CA ILE A 95 -0.88 0.66 -10.75
C ILE A 95 -0.52 2.15 -10.57
N TYR A 96 -1.43 2.92 -9.97
CA TYR A 96 -1.20 4.35 -9.73
C TYR A 96 -0.11 4.58 -8.68
N ILE A 97 -0.13 3.82 -7.59
CA ILE A 97 0.90 3.90 -6.54
C ILE A 97 2.29 3.64 -7.13
N MET A 98 2.44 2.58 -7.91
CA MET A 98 3.74 2.21 -8.50
C MET A 98 4.19 3.18 -9.59
N LEU A 99 3.25 3.70 -10.39
CA LEU A 99 3.55 4.70 -11.41
C LEU A 99 4.14 5.96 -10.79
N TYR A 100 3.50 6.49 -9.74
CA TYR A 100 3.93 7.72 -9.09
C TYR A 100 5.13 7.53 -8.16
N TYR A 101 5.27 6.35 -7.54
CA TYR A 101 6.47 6.04 -6.76
C TYR A 101 7.75 6.15 -7.61
N ARG A 102 7.69 5.78 -8.89
CA ARG A 102 8.86 5.89 -9.78
C ARG A 102 9.41 7.31 -9.89
N GLU A 103 8.52 8.31 -9.85
CA GLU A 103 8.91 9.73 -9.91
C GLU A 103 9.48 10.23 -8.57
N LEU A 104 9.21 9.51 -7.48
CA LEU A 104 9.73 9.78 -6.14
C LEU A 104 10.95 8.95 -5.77
N ALA A 105 11.27 7.90 -6.54
CA ALA A 105 12.41 7.05 -6.22
C ALA A 105 13.71 7.83 -6.47
N PRO A 106 14.70 7.73 -5.56
CA PRO A 106 15.99 8.36 -5.80
C PRO A 106 16.61 7.78 -7.09
N GLU A 107 17.15 8.65 -7.95
CA GLU A 107 17.94 8.20 -9.10
C GLU A 107 19.09 7.32 -8.59
N SER A 108 19.16 6.09 -9.10
CA SER A 108 20.18 5.09 -8.74
C SER A 108 21.50 5.33 -9.48
#